data_AF-A0AB73R1Q4-F1
#
_entry.id   AF-A0AB73R1Q4-F1
#
_cell.length_a   1.000
_cell.length_b   1.000
_cell.length_c   1.000
_cell.angle_alpha   90.00
_cell.angle_beta   90.00
_cell.angle_gamma   90.00
#
_symmetry.space_group_name_H-M   'P 1'
#
loop_
_entity.id
_entity.type
_entity.pdbx_description
1 polymer ?
#
loop_
_entity_poly.entity_id
_entity_poly.type
_entity_poly.pdbx_seq_one_letter_code
_entity_poly.pdbx_strand_id
1 'polypeptide(L)'
;MATLTEVKNGVRIEKDFLGEKEVPNYAYYGVQTMRAVENFPITGYKIHEGLIQAFAVVKKAAALANTDVGRLELNKGGAIAEAAQEILDGKWHDHFIVDPIQGGAGTSMNMNANEVIANRALELLGMEKGDYHYISPNSHVNMAQSTNDAFPTAIHIATLNALEG
;
A
#
# COMPACT_ATOMS: atom_id res chain seq x y z
N MET A 1 9.32 -30.86 31.70
CA MET A 1 8.98 -30.72 30.28
C MET A 1 7.64 -30.00 30.20
N ALA A 2 7.67 -28.67 30.17
CA ALA A 2 6.48 -27.86 30.00
C ALA A 2 6.15 -27.76 28.51
N THR A 3 4.93 -28.11 28.18
CA THR A 3 4.34 -28.19 26.84
C THR A 3 4.44 -26.85 26.12
N LEU A 4 5.02 -26.89 24.92
CA LEU A 4 4.98 -25.82 23.92
C LEU A 4 3.52 -25.60 23.51
N THR A 5 2.85 -24.64 24.15
CA THR A 5 1.66 -24.01 23.57
C THR A 5 2.14 -23.20 22.37
N GLU A 6 2.03 -23.78 21.18
CA GLU A 6 2.25 -23.09 19.91
C GLU A 6 1.42 -21.81 19.87
N VAL A 7 2.10 -20.67 19.89
CA VAL A 7 1.51 -19.37 19.60
C VAL A 7 1.13 -19.36 18.12
N LYS A 8 -0.14 -19.66 17.82
CA LYS A 8 -0.75 -19.51 16.51
C LYS A 8 -1.07 -18.02 16.19
N ASN A 9 -0.19 -17.08 16.56
CA ASN A 9 -0.46 -15.62 16.51
C ASN A 9 0.51 -14.85 15.58
N GLY A 10 0.59 -15.23 14.29
CA GLY A 10 1.43 -14.54 13.31
C GLY A 10 0.67 -13.77 12.22
N VAL A 11 -0.66 -13.88 12.18
CA VAL A 11 -1.49 -13.41 11.05
C VAL A 11 -2.75 -12.67 11.55
N ARG A 12 -3.28 -11.80 10.70
CA ARG A 12 -4.60 -11.17 10.79
C ARG A 12 -5.46 -11.64 9.62
N ILE A 13 -6.78 -11.65 9.81
CA ILE A 13 -7.73 -11.96 8.74
C ILE A 13 -8.16 -10.65 8.10
N GLU A 14 -7.93 -10.52 6.80
CA GLU A 14 -8.47 -9.44 5.98
C GLU A 14 -9.50 -9.99 4.99
N LYS A 15 -10.41 -9.13 4.53
CA LYS A 15 -11.49 -9.49 3.63
C LYS A 15 -11.58 -8.50 2.47
N ASP A 16 -11.70 -9.05 1.27
CA ASP A 16 -12.10 -8.34 0.07
C ASP A 16 -13.35 -8.98 -0.55
N PHE A 17 -13.67 -8.62 -1.79
CA PHE A 17 -14.83 -9.16 -2.51
C PHE A 17 -14.70 -10.66 -2.84
N LEU A 18 -13.48 -11.21 -2.83
CA LEU A 18 -13.22 -12.64 -3.06
C LEU A 18 -13.29 -13.47 -1.76
N GLY A 19 -13.45 -12.81 -0.62
CA GLY A 19 -13.58 -13.44 0.69
C GLY A 19 -12.43 -13.12 1.63
N GLU A 20 -12.30 -13.93 2.67
CA GLU A 20 -11.29 -13.75 3.72
C GLU A 20 -9.94 -14.35 3.33
N LYS A 21 -8.87 -13.82 3.91
CA LYS A 21 -7.51 -14.30 3.73
C LYS A 21 -6.64 -13.94 4.93
N GLU A 22 -5.71 -14.84 5.26
CA GLU A 22 -4.67 -14.58 6.25
C GLU A 22 -3.58 -13.68 5.67
N VAL A 23 -3.21 -12.63 6.42
CA VAL A 23 -2.12 -11.70 6.11
C VAL A 23 -1.19 -11.63 7.33
N PRO A 24 0.15 -11.67 7.19
CA PRO A 24 1.05 -11.62 8.35
C PRO A 24 0.90 -10.33 9.16
N ASN A 25 0.90 -10.40 10.50
CA ASN A 25 0.73 -9.24 11.38
C ASN A 25 1.80 -8.16 11.22
N TYR A 26 3.02 -8.57 10.85
CA TYR A 26 4.12 -7.63 10.59
C TYR A 26 3.94 -6.87 9.27
N ALA A 27 3.13 -7.38 8.33
CA ALA A 27 3.03 -6.84 6.99
C ALA A 27 2.15 -5.59 6.94
N TYR A 28 2.62 -4.54 6.28
CA TYR A 28 1.78 -3.38 5.94
C TYR A 28 0.96 -3.61 4.66
N TYR A 29 1.35 -4.51 3.76
CA TYR A 29 0.48 -4.89 2.65
C TYR A 29 -0.75 -5.65 3.17
N GLY A 30 -1.81 -5.74 2.35
CA GLY A 30 -3.08 -6.34 2.70
C GLY A 30 -3.48 -7.52 1.79
N VAL A 31 -4.76 -7.86 1.85
CA VAL A 31 -5.34 -9.01 1.15
C VAL A 31 -5.19 -8.95 -0.37
N GLN A 32 -5.36 -7.79 -1.01
CA GLN A 32 -5.28 -7.72 -2.48
C GLN A 32 -3.83 -7.92 -2.95
N THR A 33 -2.86 -7.40 -2.19
CA THR A 33 -1.43 -7.67 -2.43
C THR A 33 -1.12 -9.16 -2.28
N MET A 34 -1.59 -9.80 -1.20
CA MET A 34 -1.37 -11.23 -0.99
C MET A 34 -1.95 -12.09 -2.10
N ARG A 35 -3.15 -11.75 -2.59
CA ARG A 35 -3.75 -12.44 -3.75
C ARG A 35 -2.94 -12.22 -5.02
N ALA A 36 -2.44 -11.01 -5.26
CA ALA A 36 -1.63 -10.73 -6.43
C ALA A 36 -0.33 -11.56 -6.46
N VAL A 37 0.34 -11.69 -5.32
CA VAL A 37 1.55 -12.52 -5.18
C VAL A 37 1.27 -13.98 -5.51
N GLU A 38 0.13 -14.52 -5.06
CA GLU A 38 -0.28 -15.89 -5.37
C GLU A 38 -0.71 -16.09 -6.82
N ASN A 39 -1.33 -15.06 -7.42
CA ASN A 39 -1.82 -15.13 -8.80
C ASN A 39 -0.71 -14.96 -9.84
N PHE A 40 0.38 -14.26 -9.50
CA PHE A 40 1.45 -13.89 -10.44
C PHE A 40 2.87 -14.26 -9.94
N PRO A 41 3.17 -15.54 -9.68
CA PRO A 41 4.52 -15.97 -9.33
C PRO A 41 5.39 -16.12 -10.59
N ILE A 42 5.74 -15.00 -11.24
CA ILE A 42 6.35 -15.01 -12.58
C ILE A 42 7.88 -14.99 -12.54
N THR A 43 8.48 -13.96 -11.94
CA THR A 43 9.93 -13.70 -11.99
C THR A 43 10.61 -13.80 -10.63
N GLY A 44 9.90 -13.45 -9.56
CA GLY A 44 10.47 -13.32 -8.21
C GLY A 44 11.29 -12.04 -8.00
N TYR A 45 11.31 -11.12 -8.98
CA TYR A 45 11.93 -9.81 -8.82
C TYR A 45 11.07 -8.88 -7.97
N LYS A 46 11.74 -7.97 -7.25
CA LYS A 46 11.08 -6.86 -6.56
C LYS A 46 10.81 -5.72 -7.52
N ILE A 47 9.79 -4.91 -7.22
CA ILE A 47 9.58 -3.62 -7.89
C ILE A 47 10.80 -2.72 -7.64
N HIS A 48 11.20 -1.95 -8.66
CA HIS A 48 12.27 -0.96 -8.53
C HIS A 48 11.90 0.14 -7.52
N GLU A 49 12.82 0.50 -6.63
CA GLU A 49 12.60 1.48 -5.56
C GLU A 49 12.08 2.83 -6.07
N GLY A 50 12.59 3.31 -7.21
CA GLY A 50 12.11 4.55 -7.83
C GLY A 50 10.62 4.54 -8.19
N LEU A 51 10.06 3.38 -8.55
CA LEU A 51 8.62 3.25 -8.82
C LEU A 51 7.81 3.21 -7.51
N ILE A 52 8.34 2.58 -6.46
CA ILE A 52 7.75 2.60 -5.11
C ILE A 52 7.67 4.05 -4.59
N GLN A 53 8.77 4.79 -4.69
CA GLN A 53 8.84 6.21 -4.33
C GLN A 53 7.88 7.05 -5.16
N ALA A 54 7.79 6.81 -6.48
CA ALA A 54 6.86 7.54 -7.34
C ALA A 54 5.40 7.29 -6.96
N PHE A 55 5.01 6.06 -6.61
CA PHE A 55 3.69 5.79 -6.04
C PHE A 55 3.46 6.59 -4.77
N ALA A 56 4.43 6.64 -3.87
CA ALA A 56 4.32 7.42 -2.64
C ALA A 56 4.11 8.92 -2.92
N VAL A 57 4.80 9.50 -3.91
CA VAL A 57 4.58 10.88 -4.37
C VAL A 57 3.13 11.09 -4.83
N VAL A 58 2.61 10.20 -5.69
CA VAL A 58 1.24 10.28 -6.19
C VAL A 58 0.23 10.20 -5.05
N LYS A 59 0.38 9.25 -4.13
CA LYS A 59 -0.56 9.06 -3.01
C LYS A 59 -0.51 10.20 -2.00
N LYS A 60 0.67 10.74 -1.72
CA LYS A 60 0.84 11.93 -0.88
C LYS A 60 0.14 13.14 -1.50
N ALA A 61 0.39 13.40 -2.78
CA ALA A 61 -0.20 14.53 -3.49
C ALA A 61 -1.73 14.43 -3.53
N ALA A 62 -2.28 13.25 -3.82
CA ALA A 62 -3.71 13.03 -3.84
C ALA A 62 -4.37 13.18 -2.45
N ALA A 63 -3.72 12.70 -1.39
CA ALA A 63 -4.24 12.86 -0.03
C ALA A 63 -4.29 14.34 0.40
N LEU A 64 -3.22 15.10 0.13
CA LEU A 64 -3.17 16.54 0.42
C LEU A 64 -4.22 17.29 -0.39
N ALA A 65 -4.30 17.06 -1.71
CA ALA A 65 -5.28 17.72 -2.56
C ALA A 65 -6.73 17.45 -2.12
N ASN A 66 -7.07 16.19 -1.79
CA ASN A 66 -8.40 15.84 -1.27
C ASN A 66 -8.70 16.47 0.10
N THR A 67 -7.67 16.68 0.92
CA THR A 67 -7.80 17.38 2.21
C THR A 67 -8.06 18.87 2.01
N ASP A 68 -7.32 19.51 1.09
CA ASP A 68 -7.45 20.94 0.78
C ASP A 68 -8.85 21.31 0.28
N VAL A 69 -9.50 20.41 -0.48
CA VAL A 69 -10.88 20.60 -0.95
C VAL A 69 -11.94 20.07 0.02
N GLY A 70 -11.55 19.64 1.23
CA GLY A 70 -12.46 19.17 2.29
C GLY A 70 -13.13 17.82 2.02
N ARG A 71 -12.60 17.01 1.09
CA ARG A 71 -13.13 15.68 0.74
C ARG A 71 -12.55 14.58 1.64
N LEU A 72 -11.35 14.79 2.17
CA LEU A 72 -10.69 13.94 3.14
C LEU A 72 -10.49 14.69 4.46
N GLU A 73 -10.80 14.06 5.59
CA GLU A 73 -10.61 14.67 6.91
C GLU A 73 -9.13 14.95 7.20
N LEU A 74 -8.84 16.09 7.82
CA LEU A 74 -7.47 16.58 8.04
C LEU A 74 -6.55 15.57 8.75
N ASN A 75 -7.07 14.87 9.76
CA ASN A 75 -6.34 13.83 10.49
C ASN A 75 -5.96 12.64 9.59
N LYS A 76 -6.89 12.14 8.77
CA LYS A 76 -6.65 11.03 7.84
C LYS A 76 -5.71 11.47 6.72
N GLY A 77 -5.93 12.66 6.16
CA GLY A 77 -5.08 13.24 5.12
C GLY A 77 -3.64 13.41 5.59
N GLY A 78 -3.45 13.97 6.80
CA GLY A 78 -2.13 14.11 7.42
C GLY A 78 -1.43 12.78 7.62
N ALA A 79 -2.09 11.78 8.21
CA ALA A 79 -1.51 10.46 8.45
C ALA A 79 -1.15 9.72 7.15
N ILE A 80 -1.98 9.83 6.10
CA ILE A 80 -1.69 9.25 4.79
C ILE A 80 -0.50 9.95 4.13
N ALA A 81 -0.43 11.28 4.21
CA ALA A 81 0.68 12.05 3.66
C ALA A 81 2.01 11.76 4.39
N GLU A 82 1.98 11.56 5.71
CA GLU A 82 3.14 11.17 6.51
C GLU A 82 3.59 9.73 6.21
N ALA A 83 2.66 8.77 6.16
CA ALA A 83 2.97 7.40 5.77
C ALA A 83 3.58 7.32 4.36
N ALA A 84 3.06 8.09 3.41
CA ALA A 84 3.63 8.19 2.07
C ALA A 84 5.01 8.87 2.08
N GLN A 85 5.23 9.88 2.93
CA GLN A 85 6.56 10.48 3.09
C GLN A 85 7.59 9.47 3.60
N GLU A 86 7.25 8.64 4.58
CA GLU A 86 8.15 7.60 5.08
C GLU A 86 8.59 6.62 3.97
N ILE A 87 7.67 6.27 3.06
CA ILE A 87 7.98 5.42 1.90
C ILE A 87 8.88 6.16 0.90
N LEU A 88 8.63 7.45 0.66
CA LEU A 88 9.51 8.28 -0.17
C LEU A 88 10.94 8.32 0.40
N ASP A 89 11.06 8.37 1.73
CA ASP A 89 12.33 8.36 2.47
C ASP A 89 13.00 6.97 2.56
N GLY A 90 12.49 5.97 1.83
CA GLY A 90 13.08 4.63 1.72
C GLY A 90 12.61 3.64 2.79
N LYS A 91 11.67 4.01 3.66
CA LYS A 91 11.12 3.07 4.65
C LYS A 91 10.08 2.16 4.00
N TRP A 92 9.92 0.96 4.56
CA TRP A 92 8.84 0.02 4.23
C TRP A 92 8.84 -0.54 2.79
N HIS A 93 9.89 -0.32 2.00
CA HIS A 93 9.97 -0.84 0.63
C HIS A 93 9.86 -2.37 0.57
N ASP A 94 10.30 -3.08 1.61
CA ASP A 94 10.15 -4.54 1.72
C ASP A 94 8.69 -5.01 1.82
N HIS A 95 7.72 -4.12 2.01
CA HIS A 95 6.30 -4.44 1.96
C HIS A 95 5.68 -4.29 0.56
N PHE A 96 6.47 -3.93 -0.45
CA PHE A 96 6.07 -3.93 -1.86
C PHE A 96 6.51 -5.25 -2.50
N ILE A 97 5.62 -6.25 -2.41
CA ILE A 97 5.97 -7.66 -2.65
C ILE A 97 5.42 -8.24 -3.95
N VAL A 98 4.63 -7.47 -4.71
CA VAL A 98 4.10 -7.95 -5.99
C VAL A 98 5.18 -8.00 -7.07
N ASP A 99 5.04 -8.94 -8.00
CA ASP A 99 5.97 -9.09 -9.13
C ASP A 99 5.83 -7.91 -10.11
N PRO A 100 6.95 -7.41 -10.68
CA PRO A 100 6.90 -6.39 -11.74
C PRO A 100 6.13 -6.86 -12.98
N ILE A 101 6.11 -8.15 -13.27
CA ILE A 101 5.31 -8.75 -14.35
C ILE A 101 4.01 -9.30 -13.76
N GLN A 102 2.92 -8.56 -13.97
CA GLN A 102 1.60 -8.91 -13.44
C GLN A 102 0.49 -8.63 -14.45
N GLY A 103 -0.64 -9.34 -14.31
CA GLY A 103 -1.86 -8.99 -15.01
C GLY A 103 -2.54 -7.74 -14.43
N GLY A 104 -3.51 -7.17 -15.14
CA GLY A 104 -4.39 -6.13 -14.57
C GLY A 104 -3.85 -4.70 -14.61
N ALA A 105 -2.97 -4.37 -15.57
CA ALA A 105 -2.55 -3.00 -15.88
C ALA A 105 -1.98 -2.19 -14.69
N GLY A 106 -1.25 -2.86 -13.79
CA GLY A 106 -0.64 -2.24 -12.60
C GLY A 106 -1.56 -2.14 -11.38
N THR A 107 -2.74 -2.75 -11.43
CA THR A 107 -3.71 -2.70 -10.32
C THR A 107 -3.13 -3.29 -9.04
N SER A 108 -2.36 -4.38 -9.11
CA SER A 108 -1.77 -4.97 -7.91
C SER A 108 -0.68 -4.08 -7.32
N MET A 109 0.11 -3.36 -8.13
CA MET A 109 1.06 -2.37 -7.61
C MET A 109 0.35 -1.19 -6.94
N ASN A 110 -0.69 -0.66 -7.58
CA ASN A 110 -1.49 0.44 -7.02
C ASN A 110 -2.12 0.03 -5.68
N MET A 111 -2.71 -1.17 -5.61
CA MET A 111 -3.28 -1.69 -4.38
C MET A 111 -2.23 -2.00 -3.32
N ASN A 112 -1.04 -2.50 -3.70
CA ASN A 112 0.05 -2.68 -2.75
C ASN A 112 0.47 -1.36 -2.12
N ALA A 113 0.59 -0.28 -2.90
CA ALA A 113 0.85 1.05 -2.36
C ALA A 113 -0.29 1.51 -1.43
N ASN A 114 -1.54 1.35 -1.86
CA ASN A 114 -2.72 1.75 -1.08
C ASN A 114 -2.79 1.03 0.28
N GLU A 115 -2.57 -0.28 0.31
CA GLU A 115 -2.63 -1.09 1.53
C GLU A 115 -1.47 -0.76 2.47
N VAL A 116 -0.24 -0.64 1.95
CA VAL A 116 0.93 -0.28 2.76
C VAL A 116 0.75 1.08 3.42
N ILE A 117 0.33 2.09 2.65
CA ILE A 117 0.10 3.44 3.16
C ILE A 117 -1.07 3.46 4.15
N ALA A 118 -2.17 2.75 3.87
CA ALA A 118 -3.32 2.70 4.77
C ALA A 118 -2.94 2.12 6.13
N ASN A 119 -2.27 0.98 6.15
CA ASN A 119 -1.86 0.34 7.40
C ASN A 119 -0.83 1.17 8.16
N ARG A 120 0.09 1.84 7.46
CA ARG A 120 1.04 2.72 8.14
C ARG A 120 0.37 3.97 8.71
N ALA A 121 -0.58 4.55 7.98
CA ALA A 121 -1.38 5.67 8.47
C ALA A 121 -2.26 5.28 9.68
N LEU A 122 -2.80 4.07 9.72
CA LEU A 122 -3.51 3.54 10.89
C LEU A 122 -2.61 3.51 12.13
N GLU A 123 -1.41 2.97 12.01
CA GLU A 123 -0.47 2.94 13.14
C GLU A 123 -0.03 4.32 13.61
N LEU A 124 0.19 5.27 12.69
CA LEU A 124 0.49 6.67 13.04
C LEU A 124 -0.64 7.31 13.88
N LEU A 125 -1.86 6.80 13.74
CA LEU A 125 -3.03 7.23 14.51
C LEU A 125 -3.33 6.34 15.73
N GLY A 126 -2.44 5.40 16.05
CA GLY A 126 -2.60 4.48 17.18
C GLY A 126 -3.62 3.37 16.96
N MET A 127 -4.01 3.12 15.71
CA MET A 127 -4.96 2.08 15.32
C MET A 127 -4.22 0.80 14.88
N GLU A 128 -4.92 -0.34 14.89
CA GLU A 128 -4.35 -1.61 14.43
C GLU A 128 -4.34 -1.71 12.89
N LYS A 129 -3.35 -2.42 12.34
CA LYS A 129 -3.32 -2.76 10.91
C LYS A 129 -4.57 -3.57 10.54
N GLY A 130 -5.20 -3.24 9.43
CA GLY A 130 -6.43 -3.86 8.95
C GLY A 130 -7.72 -3.18 9.43
N ASP A 131 -7.64 -2.15 10.30
CA ASP A 131 -8.81 -1.34 10.68
C ASP A 131 -9.21 -0.36 9.55
N TYR A 132 -9.61 -0.94 8.42
CA TYR A 132 -9.97 -0.21 7.21
C TYR A 132 -11.31 0.54 7.31
N HIS A 133 -12.05 0.35 8.40
CA HIS A 133 -13.18 1.22 8.73
C HIS A 133 -12.71 2.65 8.99
N TYR A 134 -11.53 2.81 9.59
CA TYR A 134 -10.94 4.12 9.87
C TYR A 134 -10.20 4.68 8.64
N ILE A 135 -9.22 3.95 8.09
CA ILE A 135 -8.50 4.28 6.85
C ILE A 135 -8.57 3.11 5.87
N SER A 136 -9.59 3.13 5.01
CA SER A 136 -9.70 2.28 3.81
C SER A 136 -8.63 2.57 2.75
N PRO A 137 -7.92 1.54 2.23
CA PRO A 137 -7.03 1.64 1.08
C PRO A 137 -7.73 2.21 -0.16
N ASN A 138 -9.00 1.83 -0.39
CA ASN A 138 -9.76 2.24 -1.57
C ASN A 138 -10.42 3.62 -1.37
N SER A 139 -11.06 3.83 -0.22
CA SER A 139 -11.92 5.01 -0.02
C SER A 139 -11.15 6.25 0.40
N HIS A 140 -9.99 6.08 1.05
CA HIS A 140 -9.18 7.20 1.53
C HIS A 140 -7.85 7.32 0.77
N VAL A 141 -7.01 6.28 0.76
CA VAL A 141 -5.69 6.35 0.10
C VAL A 141 -5.82 6.47 -1.42
N ASN A 142 -6.78 5.75 -2.01
CA ASN A 142 -7.11 5.81 -3.43
C ASN A 142 -8.25 6.78 -3.75
N MET A 143 -8.57 7.73 -2.86
CA MET A 143 -9.64 8.70 -3.08
C MET A 143 -9.39 9.50 -4.36
N ALA A 144 -10.44 9.61 -5.20
CA ALA A 144 -10.42 10.31 -6.48
C ALA A 144 -9.36 9.83 -7.48
N GLN A 145 -8.93 8.57 -7.37
CA GLN A 145 -7.95 7.95 -8.26
C GLN A 145 -8.49 6.64 -8.83
N SER A 146 -7.96 6.25 -9.98
CA SER A 146 -8.00 4.90 -10.55
C SER A 146 -6.59 4.29 -10.52
N THR A 147 -6.46 3.03 -10.93
CA THR A 147 -5.14 2.53 -11.34
C THR A 147 -4.71 3.18 -12.65
N ASN A 148 -5.68 3.44 -13.54
CA ASN A 148 -5.43 3.85 -14.93
C ASN A 148 -4.87 5.28 -15.07
N ASP A 149 -4.91 6.08 -14.01
CA ASP A 149 -4.27 7.39 -13.88
C ASP A 149 -3.07 7.33 -12.91
N ALA A 150 -3.22 6.71 -11.74
CA ALA A 150 -2.17 6.67 -10.72
C ALA A 150 -0.93 5.91 -11.17
N PHE A 151 -1.09 4.74 -11.81
CA PHE A 151 0.05 3.92 -12.23
C PHE A 151 0.85 4.55 -13.38
N PRO A 152 0.24 5.02 -14.49
CA PRO A 152 0.98 5.75 -15.52
C PRO A 152 1.66 7.02 -14.98
N THR A 153 1.02 7.74 -14.06
CA THR A 153 1.63 8.91 -13.41
C THR A 153 2.89 8.52 -12.62
N ALA A 154 2.81 7.45 -11.82
CA ALA A 154 3.97 6.94 -11.07
C ALA A 154 5.10 6.48 -12.01
N ILE A 155 4.78 5.81 -13.12
CA ILE A 155 5.79 5.42 -14.13
C ILE A 155 6.48 6.65 -14.71
N HIS A 156 5.75 7.70 -15.08
CA HIS A 156 6.34 8.92 -15.64
C HIS A 156 7.27 9.59 -14.63
N ILE A 157 6.85 9.74 -13.37
CA ILE A 157 7.69 10.32 -12.31
C ILE A 157 8.96 9.48 -12.11
N ALA A 158 8.83 8.17 -11.98
CA ALA A 158 9.97 7.27 -11.79
C ALA A 158 10.95 7.34 -12.98
N THR A 159 10.43 7.37 -14.21
CA THR A 159 11.23 7.45 -15.43
C THR A 159 11.97 8.77 -15.52
N LEU A 160 11.30 9.90 -15.24
CA LEU A 160 11.94 11.23 -15.25
C LEU A 160 13.05 11.31 -14.21
N ASN A 161 12.80 10.88 -12.97
CA ASN A 161 13.81 10.88 -11.91
C ASN A 161 15.01 9.99 -12.25
N ALA A 162 14.81 8.88 -12.96
CA ALA A 162 15.89 7.98 -13.38
C ALA A 162 16.75 8.56 -14.53
N LEU A 163 16.22 9.51 -15.30
CA LEU A 163 16.96 10.19 -16.38
C LEU A 163 17.75 11.40 -15.89
N GLU A 164 17.30 12.04 -14.80
CA GLU A 164 17.95 13.21 -14.20
C GLU A 164 19.09 12.85 -13.23
N GLY A 165 19.36 11.56 -13.02
CA GLY A 165 20.43 11.00 -12.18
C GLY A 165 21.81 10.94 -12.85
#